data_AF-A0A920KBP6-F1
#
_entry.id   AF-A0A920KBP6-F1
#
_cell.length_a   1.000
_cell.length_b   1.000
_cell.length_c   1.000
_cell.angle_alpha   90.00
_cell.angle_beta   90.00
_cell.angle_gamma   90.00
#
_symmetry.space_group_name_H-M   'P 1'
#
loop_
_entity.id
_entity.type
_entity.pdbx_description
1 polymer ?
#
loop_
_entity_poly.entity_id
_entity_poly.type
_entity_poly.pdbx_seq_one_letter_code
_entity_poly.pdbx_strand_id
1 'polypeptide(L)'
;MADPKVGTGKKPKGSGRRLYTDENPKDTVRIAFATPQDARKTVAKVKKVSKPFARKIQILTVGEQRAKVMGKTQVVNIFKRGKDAIRKTHNRKRKKV
;
A
#
# COMPACT_ATOMS: atom_id res chain seq x y z
N MET A 1 8.78 -2.42 24.73
CA MET A 1 7.41 -1.88 24.87
C MET A 1 6.80 -1.76 23.48
N ALA A 2 5.59 -2.28 23.25
CA ALA A 2 4.92 -2.13 21.97
C ALA A 2 4.40 -0.69 21.79
N ASP A 3 4.37 -0.18 20.56
CA ASP A 3 3.80 1.13 20.29
C ASP A 3 2.30 1.14 20.67
N PRO A 4 1.79 2.20 21.32
CA PRO A 4 0.38 2.30 21.67
C PRO A 4 -0.49 2.27 20.41
N LYS A 5 -1.69 1.68 20.52
CA LYS A 5 -2.59 1.47 19.37
C LYS A 5 -3.08 2.79 18.77
N VAL A 6 -3.32 3.79 19.62
CA VAL A 6 -3.72 5.15 19.23
C VAL A 6 -2.60 6.13 19.51
N GLY A 7 -2.71 7.31 18.90
CA GLY A 7 -1.82 8.41 19.17
C GLY A 7 -1.88 8.88 20.61
N THR A 8 -0.73 9.07 21.23
CA THR A 8 -0.64 9.54 22.62
C THR A 8 -0.22 11.01 22.70
N GLY A 9 0.00 11.68 21.55
CA GLY A 9 0.52 13.05 21.46
C GLY A 9 1.98 13.21 21.95
N LYS A 10 2.49 12.25 22.71
CA LYS A 10 3.87 12.16 23.20
C LYS A 10 4.52 10.87 22.72
N LYS A 11 5.78 10.93 22.28
CA LYS A 11 6.54 9.75 21.84
C LYS A 11 6.91 8.86 23.04
N PRO A 12 6.47 7.58 23.08
CA PRO A 12 6.88 6.65 24.13
C PRO A 12 8.39 6.34 24.06
N LYS A 13 9.03 6.14 25.22
CA LYS A 13 10.44 5.68 25.28
C LYS A 13 10.56 4.32 24.59
N GLY A 14 11.51 4.19 23.65
CA GLY A 14 11.71 2.98 22.84
C GLY A 14 10.72 2.80 21.67
N SER A 15 9.86 3.78 21.39
CA SER A 15 8.90 3.73 20.29
C SER A 15 9.57 4.01 18.93
N GLY A 16 9.21 3.21 17.93
CA GLY A 16 9.59 3.42 16.54
C GLY A 16 8.79 4.53 15.85
N ARG A 17 7.77 5.11 16.50
CA ARG A 17 6.97 6.22 15.96
C ARG A 17 7.81 7.49 15.75
N ARG A 18 7.40 8.29 14.78
CA ARG A 18 8.01 9.60 14.52
C ARG A 18 7.70 10.53 15.70
N LEU A 19 8.64 11.44 16.00
CA LEU A 19 8.64 12.25 17.24
C LEU A 19 7.38 13.12 17.44
N TYR A 20 6.74 13.53 16.34
CA TYR A 20 5.61 14.45 16.35
C TYR A 20 4.44 14.00 15.45
N THR A 21 4.45 12.75 15.00
CA THR A 21 3.30 12.19 14.27
C THR A 21 3.01 10.79 14.77
N ASP A 22 1.72 10.47 14.90
CA ASP A 22 1.26 9.11 15.25
C ASP A 22 1.54 8.07 14.16
N GLU A 23 2.21 8.48 13.08
CA GLU A 23 2.65 7.60 12.02
C GLU A 23 3.60 6.54 12.55
N ASN A 24 3.15 5.29 12.55
CA ASN A 24 4.01 4.13 12.73
C ASN A 24 4.70 3.80 11.39
N PRO A 25 6.05 3.76 11.31
CA PRO A 25 6.75 3.39 10.08
C PRO A 25 6.36 2.01 9.53
N LYS A 26 5.85 1.11 10.40
CA LYS A 26 5.31 -0.21 10.00
C LYS A 26 4.01 -0.11 9.18
N ASP A 27 3.33 1.03 9.22
CA ASP A 27 2.13 1.28 8.42
C ASP A 27 2.43 1.79 7.01
N THR A 28 3.67 2.20 6.77
CA THR A 28 4.13 2.67 5.47
C THR A 28 4.49 1.49 4.56
N VAL A 29 3.91 1.45 3.36
CA VAL A 29 4.31 0.50 2.31
C VAL A 29 5.08 1.27 1.25
N ARG A 30 6.40 1.07 1.19
CA ARG A 30 7.23 1.65 0.12
C ARG A 30 6.84 1.06 -1.23
N ILE A 31 6.59 1.94 -2.21
CA ILE A 31 6.24 1.62 -3.60
C ILE A 31 7.27 2.22 -4.56
N ALA A 32 7.51 1.54 -5.67
CA ALA A 32 8.35 2.02 -6.77
C ALA A 32 7.57 1.93 -8.09
N PHE A 33 7.72 2.94 -8.93
CA PHE A 33 6.99 3.07 -10.20
C PHE A 33 7.84 3.74 -11.29
N ALA A 34 9.17 3.75 -11.11
CA ALA A 34 10.09 4.34 -12.07
C ALA A 34 10.06 3.56 -13.40
N THR A 35 10.14 2.23 -13.32
CA THR A 35 10.08 1.32 -14.47
C THR A 35 8.86 0.38 -14.43
N PRO A 36 8.50 -0.25 -15.56
CA PRO A 36 7.51 -1.33 -15.56
C PRO A 36 7.88 -2.50 -14.62
N GLN A 37 9.17 -2.81 -14.49
CA GLN A 37 9.64 -3.86 -13.59
C GLN A 37 9.38 -3.49 -12.12
N ASP A 38 9.66 -2.24 -11.75
CA ASP A 38 9.37 -1.73 -10.40
C ASP A 38 7.88 -1.76 -10.08
N ALA A 39 7.05 -1.39 -11.04
CA ALA A 39 5.60 -1.44 -10.89
C ALA A 39 5.12 -2.88 -10.65
N ARG A 40 5.64 -3.86 -11.40
CA ARG A 40 5.33 -5.29 -11.20
C ARG A 40 5.78 -5.77 -9.82
N LYS A 41 7.01 -5.42 -9.39
CA LYS A 41 7.54 -5.72 -8.05
C LYS A 41 6.66 -5.11 -6.96
N THR A 42 6.23 -3.85 -7.13
CA THR A 42 5.32 -3.16 -6.21
C THR A 42 3.98 -3.87 -6.10
N VAL A 43 3.34 -4.22 -7.23
CA VAL A 43 2.08 -4.96 -7.23
C VAL A 43 2.22 -6.31 -6.51
N ALA A 44 3.31 -7.05 -6.78
CA ALA A 44 3.58 -8.32 -6.10
C ALA A 44 3.74 -8.15 -4.58
N LYS A 45 4.49 -7.13 -4.15
CA LYS A 45 4.67 -6.77 -2.74
C LYS A 45 3.34 -6.43 -2.07
N VAL A 46 2.50 -5.59 -2.68
CA VAL A 46 1.20 -5.18 -2.11
C VAL A 46 0.21 -6.34 -2.07
N LYS A 47 0.28 -7.31 -2.99
CA LYS A 47 -0.52 -8.54 -2.88
C LYS A 47 -0.16 -9.35 -1.63
N LYS A 48 1.14 -9.44 -1.31
CA LYS A 48 1.67 -10.22 -0.17
C LYS A 48 1.58 -9.53 1.19
N VAL A 49 1.51 -8.20 1.27
CA VAL A 49 1.47 -7.50 2.56
C VAL A 49 0.20 -7.84 3.36
N SER A 50 0.34 -7.97 4.69
CA SER A 50 -0.78 -8.17 5.62
C SER A 50 -1.46 -6.83 5.93
N LYS A 51 -2.17 -6.28 4.94
CA LYS A 51 -3.02 -5.08 5.09
C LYS A 51 -4.44 -5.37 4.56
N PRO A 52 -5.47 -4.66 5.05
CA PRO A 52 -6.84 -4.83 4.57
C PRO A 52 -7.01 -4.59 3.07
N PHE A 53 -8.05 -5.18 2.48
CA PHE A 53 -8.38 -5.01 1.05
C PHE A 53 -8.39 -3.53 0.63
N ALA A 54 -9.14 -2.69 1.37
CA ALA A 54 -9.23 -1.26 1.10
C ALA A 54 -7.84 -0.59 1.07
N ARG A 55 -6.96 -0.93 2.03
CA ARG A 55 -5.61 -0.37 2.13
C ARG A 55 -4.73 -0.79 0.94
N LYS A 56 -4.84 -2.04 0.48
CA LYS A 56 -4.12 -2.52 -0.71
C LYS A 56 -4.55 -1.74 -1.97
N ILE A 57 -5.85 -1.49 -2.12
CA ILE A 57 -6.37 -0.71 -3.26
C ILE A 57 -5.89 0.74 -3.21
N GLN A 58 -5.92 1.38 -2.04
CA GLN A 58 -5.39 2.74 -1.86
C GLN A 58 -3.93 2.86 -2.30
N ILE A 59 -3.07 1.94 -1.83
CA ILE A 59 -1.63 1.96 -2.16
C ILE A 59 -1.41 1.88 -3.68
N LEU A 60 -2.10 0.96 -4.37
CA LEU A 60 -1.95 0.82 -5.82
C LEU A 60 -2.55 1.99 -6.59
N THR A 61 -3.62 2.61 -6.10
CA THR A 61 -4.21 3.81 -6.72
C THR A 61 -3.26 5.01 -6.64
N VAL A 62 -2.52 5.19 -5.55
CA VAL A 62 -1.49 6.24 -5.45
C VAL A 62 -0.39 6.02 -6.50
N GLY A 63 0.08 4.77 -6.67
CA GLY A 63 1.06 4.44 -7.70
C GLY A 63 0.54 4.70 -9.11
N GLU A 64 -0.71 4.35 -9.40
CA GLU A 64 -1.36 4.61 -10.68
C GLU A 64 -1.48 6.11 -10.99
N GLN A 65 -1.94 6.91 -10.02
CA GLN A 65 -2.11 8.35 -10.19
C GLN A 65 -0.77 9.04 -10.47
N ARG A 66 0.27 8.72 -9.69
CA ARG A 66 1.62 9.26 -9.92
C ARG A 66 2.15 8.88 -11.30
N ALA A 67 1.97 7.62 -11.71
CA ALA A 67 2.36 7.18 -13.04
C ALA A 67 1.56 7.89 -14.15
N LYS A 68 0.27 8.16 -13.92
CA LYS A 68 -0.59 8.89 -14.87
C LYS A 68 -0.13 10.33 -15.04
N VAL A 69 0.15 11.04 -13.95
CA VAL A 69 0.69 12.42 -13.98
C VAL A 69 2.02 12.47 -14.73
N MET A 70 2.86 11.45 -14.58
CA MET A 70 4.14 11.34 -15.28
C MET A 70 4.05 10.76 -16.70
N GLY A 71 2.86 10.54 -17.26
CA GLY A 71 2.68 10.01 -18.62
C GLY A 71 3.11 8.54 -18.83
N LYS A 72 3.36 7.77 -17.75
CA LYS A 72 3.87 6.39 -17.83
C LYS A 72 2.74 5.38 -18.07
N THR A 73 2.18 5.38 -19.28
CA THR A 73 1.01 4.56 -19.67
C THR A 73 1.15 3.07 -19.36
N GLN A 74 2.31 2.47 -19.64
CA GLN A 74 2.57 1.05 -19.34
C GLN A 74 2.52 0.77 -17.83
N VAL A 75 3.08 1.67 -17.00
CA VAL A 75 3.07 1.55 -15.54
C VAL A 75 1.65 1.71 -14.99
N VAL A 76 0.88 2.65 -15.53
CA VAL A 76 -0.56 2.81 -15.21
C VAL A 76 -1.31 1.51 -15.45
N ASN A 77 -1.11 0.87 -16.61
CA ASN A 77 -1.77 -0.39 -16.96
C ASN A 77 -1.38 -1.54 -16.02
N ILE A 78 -0.14 -1.60 -15.56
CA ILE A 78 0.31 -2.59 -14.57
C ILE A 78 -0.41 -2.39 -13.24
N PHE A 79 -0.53 -1.15 -12.75
CA PHE A 79 -1.25 -0.86 -11.51
C PHE A 79 -2.75 -1.15 -11.62
N LYS A 80 -3.39 -0.79 -12.74
CA LYS A 80 -4.80 -1.14 -13.02
C LYS A 80 -5.04 -2.65 -12.94
N ARG A 81 -4.27 -3.44 -13.69
CA ARG A 81 -4.34 -4.92 -13.66
C ARG A 81 -4.06 -5.46 -12.25
N GLY A 82 -3.14 -4.85 -11.51
CA GLY A 82 -2.85 -5.18 -10.12
C GLY A 82 -4.07 -5.01 -9.21
N LYS A 83 -4.77 -3.87 -9.30
CA LYS A 83 -6.01 -3.62 -8.53
C LYS A 83 -7.11 -4.60 -8.89
N ASP A 84 -7.32 -4.87 -10.17
CA ASP A 84 -8.39 -5.77 -10.60
C ASP A 84 -8.17 -7.20 -10.12
N ALA A 85 -6.92 -7.68 -10.11
CA ALA A 85 -6.60 -8.98 -9.53
C ALA A 85 -6.95 -9.06 -8.03
N ILE A 86 -6.71 -7.99 -7.27
CA ILE A 86 -7.05 -7.92 -5.84
C ILE A 86 -8.58 -7.87 -5.66
N ARG A 87 -9.30 -7.06 -6.46
CA ARG A 87 -10.78 -7.00 -6.45
C ARG A 87 -11.41 -8.35 -6.78
N LYS A 88 -10.95 -9.03 -7.84
CA LYS A 88 -11.43 -10.36 -8.23
C LYS A 88 -11.23 -11.37 -7.11
N THR A 89 -10.05 -11.38 -6.49
CA THR A 89 -9.73 -12.29 -5.38
C THR A 89 -10.62 -12.01 -4.16
N HIS A 90 -10.81 -10.75 -3.80
CA HIS A 90 -11.66 -10.34 -2.69
C HIS A 90 -13.13 -10.74 -2.93
N ASN A 91 -13.66 -10.44 -4.11
CA ASN A 91 -15.04 -10.79 -4.48
C ASN A 91 -15.25 -12.30 -4.53
N ARG A 92 -14.27 -13.07 -5.03
CA ARG A 92 -14.32 -14.54 -5.01
C ARG A 92 -14.38 -15.08 -3.58
N LYS A 93 -13.62 -14.50 -2.65
CA LYS A 93 -13.69 -14.88 -1.23
C LYS A 93 -15.06 -14.54 -0.64
N ARG A 94 -15.60 -13.35 -0.91
CA ARG A 94 -16.91 -12.94 -0.40
C ARG A 94 -18.06 -13.80 -0.93
N LYS A 95 -18.00 -14.29 -2.17
CA LYS A 95 -19.00 -15.19 -2.76
C LYS A 95 -18.96 -16.62 -2.23
N LYS A 96 -17.88 -17.01 -1.54
CA LYS A 96 -17.71 -18.34 -0.94
C LYS A 96 -18.17 -18.41 0.52
N VAL A 97 -18.55 -17.26 1.08
CA VAL A 97 -19.13 -17.08 2.41
C VAL A 97 -20.60 -16.80 2.20
#